data_AF-A0A965JTM8-F1
#
_entry.id   AF-A0A965JTM8-F1
#
_cell.length_a   1.000
_cell.length_b   1.000
_cell.length_c   1.000
_cell.angle_alpha   90.00
_cell.angle_beta   90.00
_cell.angle_gamma   90.00
#
_symmetry.space_group_name_H-M   'P 1'
#
loop_
_entity.id
_entity.type
_entity.pdbx_description
1 polymer ?
#
loop_
_entity_poly.entity_id
_entity_poly.type
_entity_poly.pdbx_seq_one_letter_code
_entity_poly.pdbx_strand_id
1 'polypeptide(L)'
;KIILLAKGRLVNLGCATGHPSFVMSSSFANQTIAQIELFSHSDAYDVGKVYVLPKHLDEKVARLHLKKVGAMLSELTEEQAAYIGVPKHGPYKPDTYRY
;
A
#
# COMPACT_ATOMS: atom_id res chain seq x y z
N LYS A 1 -23.56 -21.33 -29.48
CA LYS A 1 -23.89 -19.99 -28.93
C LYS A 1 -22.76 -19.57 -28.02
N ILE A 2 -22.21 -18.36 -28.16
CA ILE A 2 -21.14 -17.83 -27.28
C ILE A 2 -21.74 -16.72 -26.41
N ILE A 3 -21.42 -16.71 -25.12
CA ILE A 3 -21.80 -15.63 -24.19
C ILE A 3 -20.53 -14.82 -23.90
N LEU A 4 -20.52 -13.57 -24.36
CA LEU A 4 -19.45 -12.61 -24.08
C LEU A 4 -19.95 -11.59 -23.05
N LEU A 5 -19.28 -11.51 -21.91
CA LEU A 5 -19.60 -10.53 -20.86
C LEU A 5 -18.76 -9.26 -21.03
N ALA A 6 -19.29 -8.13 -20.56
CA ALA A 6 -18.65 -6.81 -20.56
C ALA A 6 -18.08 -6.33 -21.92
N LYS A 7 -18.45 -6.94 -23.05
CA LYS A 7 -17.80 -6.72 -24.36
C LYS A 7 -16.27 -6.95 -24.30
N GLY A 8 -15.80 -7.88 -23.45
CA GLY A 8 -14.37 -8.15 -23.26
C GLY A 8 -13.62 -7.14 -22.36
N ARG A 9 -14.32 -6.18 -21.75
CA ARG A 9 -13.73 -5.26 -20.74
C ARG A 9 -13.67 -5.93 -19.36
N LEU A 10 -13.15 -5.19 -18.38
CA LEU A 10 -13.03 -5.62 -16.99
C LEU A 10 -14.40 -6.07 -16.43
N VAL A 11 -14.55 -7.39 -16.28
CA VAL A 11 -15.84 -8.02 -15.96
C VAL A 11 -16.29 -7.72 -14.52
N ASN A 12 -15.36 -7.58 -13.58
CA ASN A 12 -15.66 -7.23 -12.19
C ASN A 12 -16.28 -5.84 -12.06
N LEU A 13 -15.84 -4.87 -12.87
CA LEU A 13 -16.39 -3.52 -12.91
C LEU A 13 -17.62 -3.43 -13.83
N GLY A 14 -17.63 -4.18 -14.93
CA GLY A 14 -18.67 -4.11 -15.95
C GLY A 14 -19.90 -4.97 -15.69
N CYS A 15 -19.76 -6.04 -14.91
CA CYS A 15 -20.83 -7.00 -14.60
C CYS A 15 -21.03 -7.24 -13.09
N ALA A 16 -20.26 -6.55 -12.25
CA ALA A 16 -20.45 -6.49 -10.80
C ALA A 16 -20.10 -5.07 -10.32
N THR A 17 -19.65 -4.92 -9.06
CA THR A 17 -19.35 -3.62 -8.45
C THR A 17 -17.85 -3.40 -8.19
N GLY A 18 -16.98 -4.20 -8.80
CA GLY A 18 -15.54 -4.13 -8.61
C GLY A 18 -15.08 -4.67 -7.27
N HIS A 19 -14.03 -4.06 -6.73
CA HIS A 19 -13.46 -4.44 -5.46
C HIS A 19 -14.27 -3.87 -4.27
N PRO A 20 -14.46 -4.65 -3.18
CA PRO A 20 -15.11 -4.15 -1.97
C PRO A 20 -14.39 -2.96 -1.34
N SER A 21 -15.13 -2.14 -0.59
CA SER A 21 -14.61 -0.89 -0.01
C SER A 21 -13.37 -1.07 0.86
N PHE A 22 -13.25 -2.19 1.59
CA PHE A 22 -12.11 -2.42 2.49
C PHE A 22 -10.77 -2.54 1.74
N VAL A 23 -10.72 -3.31 0.65
CA VAL A 23 -9.49 -3.41 -0.16
C VAL A 23 -9.21 -2.14 -0.95
N MET A 24 -10.28 -1.43 -1.36
CA MET A 24 -10.13 -0.12 -2.02
C MET A 24 -9.61 0.95 -1.06
N SER A 25 -9.91 0.85 0.23
CA SER A 25 -9.38 1.75 1.27
C SER A 25 -7.85 1.75 1.30
N SER A 26 -7.20 0.58 1.18
CA SER A 26 -5.73 0.51 1.08
C SER A 26 -5.20 1.22 -0.16
N SER A 27 -5.85 1.03 -1.30
CA SER A 27 -5.47 1.68 -2.56
C SER A 27 -5.62 3.21 -2.48
N PHE A 28 -6.74 3.69 -1.93
CA PHE A 28 -7.03 5.12 -1.82
C PHE A 28 -6.25 5.83 -0.71
N ALA A 29 -5.83 5.10 0.34
CA ALA A 29 -4.89 5.62 1.32
C ALA A 29 -3.53 5.92 0.68
N ASN A 30 -3.00 4.98 -0.12
CA ASN A 30 -1.78 5.20 -0.90
C ASN A 30 -1.92 6.40 -1.86
N GLN A 31 -3.04 6.49 -2.59
CA GLN A 31 -3.29 7.62 -3.49
C GLN A 31 -3.32 8.96 -2.74
N THR A 32 -4.02 9.04 -1.60
CA THR A 32 -4.07 10.27 -0.80
C THR A 32 -2.70 10.69 -0.29
N ILE A 33 -1.91 9.73 0.22
CA ILE A 33 -0.54 10.01 0.70
C ILE A 33 0.35 10.49 -0.44
N ALA A 34 0.29 9.85 -1.61
CA ALA A 34 1.05 10.26 -2.77
C ALA A 34 0.65 11.66 -3.27
N GLN A 35 -0.63 11.99 -3.24
CA GLN A 35 -1.11 13.34 -3.59
C GLN A 35 -0.59 14.39 -2.61
N ILE A 36 -0.62 14.12 -1.30
CA ILE A 36 -0.08 15.03 -0.29
C ILE A 36 1.42 15.25 -0.51
N GLU A 37 2.17 14.18 -0.79
CA GLU A 37 3.61 14.23 -0.99
C GLU A 37 3.99 15.04 -2.24
N LEU A 38 3.40 14.72 -3.39
CA LEU A 38 3.66 15.45 -4.63
C LEU A 38 3.20 16.90 -4.55
N PHE A 39 2.12 17.18 -3.81
CA PHE A 39 1.64 18.56 -3.64
C PHE A 39 2.53 19.38 -2.71
N SER A 40 3.00 18.79 -1.61
CA SER A 40 3.73 19.51 -0.55
C SER A 40 5.23 19.58 -0.81
N HIS A 41 5.79 18.61 -1.54
CA HIS A 41 7.23 18.45 -1.79
C HIS A 41 7.54 18.26 -3.27
N SER A 42 6.82 18.96 -4.15
CA SER A 42 6.96 18.83 -5.61
C SER A 42 8.40 19.05 -6.12
N ASP A 43 9.19 19.85 -5.41
CA ASP A 43 10.58 20.17 -5.69
C ASP A 43 11.56 19.03 -5.37
N ALA A 44 11.14 18.04 -4.59
CA ALA A 44 11.92 16.84 -4.30
C ALA A 44 11.91 15.80 -5.43
N TYR A 45 11.12 16.03 -6.50
CA TYR A 45 10.89 15.06 -7.58
C TYR A 45 11.21 15.64 -8.95
N ASP A 46 11.91 14.85 -9.77
CA ASP A 46 12.23 15.23 -11.16
C ASP A 46 11.01 15.02 -12.07
N VAL A 47 10.74 16.02 -12.91
CA VAL A 47 9.69 15.93 -13.93
C VAL A 47 9.98 14.81 -14.92
N GLY A 48 8.98 13.98 -15.19
CA GLY A 48 9.07 12.88 -16.15
C GLY A 48 9.65 11.58 -15.59
N LYS A 49 9.98 11.52 -14.30
CA LYS A 49 10.35 10.27 -13.61
C LYS A 49 9.16 9.66 -12.88
N VAL A 50 9.21 8.34 -12.71
CA VAL A 50 8.22 7.57 -11.95
C VAL A 50 8.84 7.15 -10.63
N TYR A 51 8.13 7.41 -9.55
CA TYR A 51 8.56 7.10 -8.19
C TYR A 51 7.55 6.14 -7.53
N VAL A 52 8.03 5.38 -6.55
CA VAL A 52 7.21 4.53 -5.68
C VAL A 52 7.22 5.16 -4.29
N LEU A 53 6.11 5.06 -3.57
CA LEU A 53 6.04 5.53 -2.17
C LEU A 53 7.11 4.81 -1.31
N PRO A 54 7.82 5.55 -0.44
CA PRO A 54 8.72 4.95 0.54
C PRO A 54 8.06 3.84 1.37
N LYS A 55 8.82 2.79 1.67
CA LYS A 55 8.30 1.58 2.35
C LYS A 55 7.63 1.85 3.70
N HIS A 56 8.11 2.84 4.47
CA HIS A 56 7.49 3.20 5.74
C HIS A 56 6.06 3.74 5.59
N LEU A 57 5.72 4.37 4.44
CA LEU A 57 4.36 4.81 4.14
C LEU A 57 3.47 3.64 3.73
N ASP A 58 4.00 2.68 3.00
CA ASP A 58 3.30 1.43 2.67
C ASP A 58 2.97 0.62 3.94
N GLU A 59 3.94 0.47 4.84
CA GLU A 59 3.74 -0.13 6.16
C GLU A 59 2.71 0.64 7.01
N LYS A 60 2.69 1.97 6.92
CA LYS A 60 1.68 2.81 7.58
C LYS A 60 0.28 2.52 7.04
N VAL A 61 0.12 2.40 5.72
CA VAL A 61 -1.17 2.04 5.11
C VAL A 61 -1.64 0.67 5.61
N ALA A 62 -0.75 -0.33 5.65
CA ALA A 62 -1.09 -1.64 6.20
C ALA A 62 -1.51 -1.56 7.68
N ARG A 63 -0.74 -0.84 8.50
CA ARG A 63 -0.99 -0.69 9.95
C ARG A 63 -2.35 -0.07 10.25
N LEU A 64 -2.78 0.92 9.46
CA LEU A 64 -4.07 1.60 9.63
C LEU A 64 -5.27 0.64 9.47
N HIS A 65 -5.12 -0.44 8.72
CA HIS A 65 -6.20 -1.39 8.44
C HIS A 65 -6.31 -2.54 9.47
N LEU A 66 -5.26 -2.79 10.27
CA LEU A 66 -5.19 -3.92 11.21
C LEU A 66 -6.33 -3.94 12.24
N LYS A 67 -6.63 -2.77 12.83
CA LYS A 67 -7.68 -2.64 13.85
C LYS A 67 -9.04 -3.08 13.32
N LYS A 68 -9.34 -2.82 12.04
CA LYS A 68 -10.64 -3.14 11.44
C LYS A 68 -10.87 -4.65 11.30
N VAL A 69 -9.80 -5.42 11.13
CA VAL A 69 -9.86 -6.89 11.01
C VAL A 69 -9.53 -7.60 12.33
N GLY A 70 -9.32 -6.86 13.42
CA GLY A 70 -8.96 -7.43 14.73
C GLY A 70 -7.55 -8.02 14.77
N ALA A 71 -6.68 -7.64 13.83
CA ALA A 71 -5.30 -8.11 13.83
C ALA A 71 -4.47 -7.35 14.88
N MET A 72 -3.70 -8.10 15.67
CA MET A 72 -2.75 -7.55 16.63
C MET A 72 -1.34 -7.59 16.05
N LEU A 73 -0.67 -6.44 16.02
CA LEU A 73 0.73 -6.34 15.62
C LEU A 73 1.61 -6.48 16.87
N SER A 74 2.49 -7.48 16.88
CA SER A 74 3.53 -7.58 17.89
C SER A 74 4.61 -6.51 17.69
N GLU A 75 5.24 -6.08 18.77
CA GLU A 75 6.36 -5.14 18.73
C GLU A 75 7.67 -5.87 19.02
N LEU A 76 8.70 -5.57 18.22
CA LEU A 76 10.06 -6.07 18.46
C LEU A 76 10.63 -5.44 19.73
N THR A 77 11.39 -6.21 20.52
CA THR A 77 12.29 -5.64 21.53
C THR A 77 13.48 -4.96 20.85
N GLU A 78 14.20 -4.09 21.57
CA GLU A 78 15.42 -3.45 21.02
C GLU A 78 16.47 -4.50 20.61
N GLU A 79 16.61 -5.56 21.42
CA GLU A 79 17.53 -6.66 21.14
C GLU A 79 17.15 -7.41 19.86
N GLN A 80 15.86 -7.72 19.66
CA GLN A 80 15.37 -8.38 18.45
C GLN A 80 15.57 -7.51 17.20
N ALA A 81 15.27 -6.21 17.30
CA ALA A 81 15.43 -5.26 16.22
C ALA A 81 16.91 -5.13 15.80
N ALA A 82 17.81 -5.00 16.78
CA ALA A 82 19.25 -4.99 16.56
C ALA A 82 19.75 -6.31 15.95
N TYR A 83 19.25 -7.45 16.42
CA TYR A 83 19.65 -8.77 15.95
C TYR A 83 19.38 -8.99 14.46
N ILE A 84 18.23 -8.53 13.95
CA ILE A 84 17.88 -8.64 12.52
C ILE A 84 18.23 -7.39 11.70
N GLY A 85 18.84 -6.38 12.32
CA GLY A 85 19.31 -5.18 11.65
C GLY A 85 18.20 -4.28 11.10
N VAL A 86 17.07 -4.15 11.80
CA VAL A 86 15.97 -3.26 11.40
C VAL A 86 15.61 -2.27 12.52
N PRO A 87 15.10 -1.07 12.21
CA PRO A 87 14.54 -0.20 13.25
C PRO A 87 13.27 -0.82 13.86
N LYS A 88 13.05 -0.62 15.16
CA LYS A 88 11.84 -1.09 15.86
C LYS A 88 10.53 -0.57 15.24
N HIS A 89 10.57 0.61 14.63
CA HIS A 89 9.42 1.24 13.97
C HIS A 89 9.39 1.04 12.45
N GLY A 90 10.28 0.21 11.90
CA GLY A 90 10.40 -0.04 10.47
C GLY A 90 11.22 1.04 9.73
N PRO A 91 11.39 0.92 8.40
CA PRO A 91 10.89 -0.17 7.58
C PRO A 91 11.51 -1.53 7.92
N TYR A 92 10.71 -2.60 7.88
CA TYR A 92 11.08 -3.92 8.39
C TYR A 92 11.67 -4.86 7.32
N LYS A 93 11.75 -4.40 6.07
CA LYS A 93 12.19 -5.20 4.92
C LYS A 93 13.02 -4.34 3.96
N PRO A 94 13.99 -4.93 3.24
CA PRO A 94 14.73 -4.21 2.21
C PRO A 94 13.83 -3.92 0.98
N ASP A 95 14.26 -2.99 0.13
CA ASP A 95 13.49 -2.58 -1.06
C ASP A 95 13.34 -3.69 -2.11
N THR A 96 14.27 -4.65 -2.14
CA THR A 96 14.24 -5.80 -3.04
C THR A 96 13.27 -6.91 -2.59
N TYR A 97 12.67 -6.77 -1.41
CA TYR A 97 11.75 -7.76 -0.86
C TYR A 97 10.41 -7.76 -1.60
N ARG A 98 9.85 -8.95 -1.85
CA ARG A 98 8.71 -9.10 -2.76
C ARG A 98 7.32 -8.92 -2.12
N TYR A 99 7.21 -8.95 -0.78
CA TYR A 99 6.06 -8.52 0.04
C TYR A 99 6.45 -8.41 1.51
#